data_AF-A0A9P7TG27-F1
#
_entry.id   AF-A0A9P7TG27-F1
#
_cell.length_a   1.000
_cell.length_b   1.000
_cell.length_c   1.000
_cell.angle_alpha   90.00
_cell.angle_beta   90.00
_cell.angle_gamma   90.00
#
_symmetry.space_group_name_H-M   'P 1'
#
loop_
_entity.id
_entity.type
_entity.pdbx_description
1 polymer ?
#
loop_
_entity_poly.entity_id
_entity_poly.type
_entity_poly.pdbx_seq_one_letter_code
_entity_poly.pdbx_strand_id
1 'polypeptide(L)'
;MEAEEEAQEQEGNATERYETTVTEVAQTAPVLSDGDDSEEASLECSDQVHDKPPILSDARSMAVPASSPSLRDSDSKVALLASHPLAWLVSPSLPTSSNLRRVVEQYFANVRPLRCFAFVHKPSFMRQLDSGLSSDDESALLHIICAHGAKFLVLSEVQEDHGASPLLQAIGNGWAKRAEYLMLANFGKISVQRLMTAILLHDFHFRLGDSVSMVKL
;
A
#
# COMPACT_ATOMS: atom_id res chain seq x y z
N MET A 1 43.85 -2.95 46.35
CA MET A 1 43.84 -3.43 47.75
C MET A 1 42.64 -2.77 48.39
N GLU A 2 41.41 -3.16 48.02
CA GLU A 2 40.71 -4.41 48.40
C GLU A 2 40.47 -4.40 49.93
N ALA A 3 39.29 -3.99 50.41
CA ALA A 3 37.95 -4.60 50.34
C ALA A 3 37.69 -5.58 51.49
N GLU A 4 37.14 -5.03 52.57
CA GLU A 4 36.19 -5.63 53.53
C GLU A 4 34.86 -5.92 52.78
N GLU A 5 33.89 -6.74 53.16
CA GLU A 5 33.62 -7.75 54.20
C GLU A 5 32.15 -8.13 53.92
N GLU A 6 31.91 -9.44 53.74
CA GLU A 6 30.74 -10.28 54.08
C GLU A 6 29.25 -9.88 53.88
N ALA A 7 28.44 -10.95 53.90
CA ALA A 7 26.99 -11.09 54.05
C ALA A 7 26.15 -11.03 52.76
N GLN A 8 25.14 -11.88 52.51
CA GLN A 8 24.44 -12.89 53.32
C GLN A 8 23.56 -13.74 52.38
N GLU A 9 23.42 -15.03 52.68
CA GLU A 9 22.43 -15.96 52.08
C GLU A 9 21.00 -15.64 52.53
N GLN A 10 20.02 -15.82 51.64
CA GLN A 10 18.72 -16.40 52.04
C GLN A 10 17.92 -16.99 50.86
N GLU A 11 17.61 -18.28 51.00
CA GLU A 11 16.69 -19.08 50.18
C GLU A 11 15.23 -18.62 50.31
N GLY A 12 14.44 -18.88 49.28
CA GLY A 12 12.98 -18.76 49.31
C GLY A 12 12.32 -19.37 48.08
N ASN A 13 12.21 -20.70 48.05
CA ASN A 13 11.39 -21.46 47.10
C ASN A 13 9.94 -21.54 47.61
N ALA A 14 8.95 -21.14 46.81
CA ALA A 14 7.59 -21.66 46.93
C ALA A 14 6.80 -21.47 45.63
N THR A 15 6.27 -22.60 45.20
CA THR A 15 5.33 -22.85 44.11
C THR A 15 3.97 -22.23 44.40
N GLU A 16 3.27 -21.69 43.41
CA GLU A 16 1.81 -21.88 43.32
C GLU A 16 1.29 -21.70 41.88
N ARG A 17 0.70 -22.80 41.39
CA ARG A 17 -0.15 -22.88 40.21
C ARG A 17 -1.54 -22.38 40.59
N TYR A 18 -2.21 -21.70 39.68
CA TYR A 18 -3.65 -21.80 39.54
C TYR A 18 -4.03 -21.75 38.06
N GLU A 19 -4.52 -22.92 37.60
CA GLU A 19 -5.41 -23.12 36.47
C GLU A 19 -6.76 -22.41 36.70
N THR A 20 -7.69 -22.53 35.72
CA THR A 20 -9.14 -22.23 35.72
C THR A 20 -9.42 -21.01 34.82
N THR A 21 -10.18 -21.04 33.72
CA THR A 21 -11.12 -22.01 33.13
C THR A 21 -11.40 -21.60 31.68
N VAL A 22 -11.46 -22.58 30.78
CA VAL A 22 -12.09 -22.46 29.46
C VAL A 22 -13.59 -22.68 29.66
N THR A 23 -14.42 -21.77 29.13
CA THR A 23 -15.86 -22.00 29.00
C THR A 23 -16.22 -22.00 27.52
N GLU A 24 -16.53 -23.20 27.06
CA GLU A 24 -17.16 -23.55 25.80
C GLU A 24 -18.68 -23.37 25.93
N VAL A 25 -19.33 -22.70 24.98
CA VAL A 25 -20.78 -22.84 24.74
C VAL A 25 -21.04 -22.83 23.25
N ALA A 26 -21.78 -23.85 22.81
CA ALA A 26 -22.08 -24.22 21.44
C ALA A 26 -23.27 -23.45 20.82
N GLN A 27 -23.21 -23.38 19.48
CA GLN A 27 -24.26 -23.51 18.46
C GLN A 27 -25.72 -23.11 18.75
N THR A 28 -26.29 -22.33 17.82
CA THR A 28 -27.59 -22.64 17.15
C THR A 28 -27.65 -22.02 15.74
N ALA A 29 -28.03 -22.84 14.75
CA ALA A 29 -28.47 -22.44 13.41
C ALA A 29 -30.00 -22.23 13.35
N PRO A 30 -30.53 -21.54 12.32
CA PRO A 30 -31.41 -22.18 11.32
C PRO A 30 -31.04 -21.72 9.88
N VAL A 31 -31.00 -22.54 8.81
CA VAL A 31 -31.99 -23.37 8.10
C VAL A 31 -33.02 -22.56 7.27
N LEU A 32 -32.85 -22.66 5.94
CA LEU A 32 -33.77 -22.56 4.78
C LEU A 32 -34.26 -21.18 4.26
N SER A 33 -33.92 -20.88 2.99
CA SER A 33 -34.93 -20.77 1.93
C SER A 33 -34.31 -20.93 0.54
N ASP A 34 -34.90 -21.85 -0.24
CA ASP A 34 -34.70 -22.11 -1.66
C ASP A 34 -35.16 -20.95 -2.57
N GLY A 35 -34.69 -20.92 -3.81
CA GLY A 35 -35.17 -20.04 -4.86
C GLY A 35 -34.36 -20.12 -6.16
N ASP A 36 -34.65 -21.15 -6.94
CA ASP A 36 -34.34 -21.39 -8.36
C ASP A 36 -34.83 -20.24 -9.27
N ASP A 37 -34.11 -19.87 -10.33
CA ASP A 37 -34.60 -19.98 -11.74
C ASP A 37 -33.56 -19.48 -12.76
N SER A 38 -33.64 -20.06 -13.95
CA SER A 38 -32.75 -19.91 -15.11
C SER A 38 -33.27 -18.88 -16.13
N GLU A 39 -32.66 -18.88 -17.32
CA GLU A 39 -33.01 -18.19 -18.59
C GLU A 39 -32.15 -16.94 -18.90
N GLU A 40 -31.17 -17.02 -19.81
CA GLU A 40 -31.27 -17.06 -21.30
C GLU A 40 -32.13 -15.92 -21.88
N ALA A 41 -31.51 -15.00 -22.62
CA ALA A 41 -31.83 -14.75 -24.03
C ALA A 41 -31.30 -13.40 -24.56
N SER A 42 -30.74 -13.51 -25.77
CA SER A 42 -30.95 -12.64 -26.93
C SER A 42 -30.35 -11.23 -27.00
N LEU A 43 -29.33 -11.20 -27.86
CA LEU A 43 -29.03 -10.19 -28.87
C LEU A 43 -30.28 -9.55 -29.49
N GLU A 44 -30.29 -8.21 -29.58
CA GLU A 44 -31.00 -7.50 -30.64
C GLU A 44 -30.10 -6.47 -31.33
N CYS A 45 -30.11 -6.58 -32.65
CA CYS A 45 -29.53 -5.69 -33.63
C CYS A 45 -30.43 -4.45 -33.78
N SER A 46 -29.84 -3.29 -34.03
CA SER A 46 -30.58 -2.18 -34.63
C SER A 46 -29.70 -1.39 -35.59
N ASP A 47 -30.36 -1.07 -36.68
CA ASP A 47 -29.89 -0.78 -38.02
C ASP A 47 -30.09 0.72 -38.33
N GLN A 48 -29.53 1.17 -39.46
CA GLN A 48 -29.74 2.47 -40.12
C GLN A 48 -28.98 3.67 -39.50
N VAL A 49 -28.41 4.61 -40.26
CA VAL A 49 -28.90 5.23 -41.49
C VAL A 49 -27.73 5.60 -42.42
N HIS A 50 -27.92 5.32 -43.71
CA HIS A 50 -27.08 5.75 -44.81
C HIS A 50 -27.57 7.11 -45.30
N ASP A 51 -26.72 8.14 -45.33
CA ASP A 51 -26.95 9.30 -46.19
C ASP A 51 -25.61 9.92 -46.63
N LYS A 52 -25.48 10.07 -47.95
CA LYS A 52 -24.47 10.77 -48.76
C LYS A 52 -25.31 11.76 -49.60
N PRO A 53 -24.86 12.94 -50.13
CA PRO A 53 -23.52 13.37 -50.57
C PRO A 53 -23.32 14.90 -50.29
N PRO A 54 -22.61 15.78 -51.07
CA PRO A 54 -21.60 15.64 -52.15
C PRO A 54 -20.33 16.56 -52.04
N ILE A 55 -19.26 16.12 -52.73
CA ILE A 55 -18.34 16.82 -53.67
C ILE A 55 -17.84 18.29 -53.43
N LEU A 56 -16.50 18.45 -53.59
CA LEU A 56 -15.66 19.61 -54.02
C LEU A 56 -15.23 20.70 -53.01
N SER A 57 -13.93 20.79 -52.69
CA SER A 57 -12.98 21.79 -53.23
C SER A 57 -11.70 21.95 -52.38
N ASP A 58 -10.59 22.20 -53.08
CA ASP A 58 -9.27 22.61 -52.60
C ASP A 58 -9.24 23.76 -51.59
N ALA A 59 -8.36 23.66 -50.58
CA ALA A 59 -7.77 24.83 -49.90
C ALA A 59 -6.46 24.48 -49.18
N ARG A 60 -5.34 24.79 -49.86
CA ARG A 60 -4.22 25.63 -49.40
C ARG A 60 -3.74 25.51 -47.95
N SER A 61 -2.46 25.12 -47.84
CA SER A 61 -1.54 25.33 -46.72
C SER A 61 -1.78 26.60 -45.91
N MET A 62 -1.87 26.45 -44.58
CA MET A 62 -1.15 27.31 -43.63
C MET A 62 -0.65 26.44 -42.46
N ALA A 63 0.68 26.33 -42.36
CA ALA A 63 1.36 25.73 -41.24
C ALA A 63 1.09 26.57 -39.98
N VAL A 64 0.48 25.95 -38.98
CA VAL A 64 0.37 26.50 -37.63
C VAL A 64 1.67 26.14 -36.90
N PRO A 65 2.44 27.08 -36.34
CA PRO A 65 3.57 26.73 -35.51
C PRO A 65 3.05 26.03 -34.25
N ALA A 66 3.27 24.71 -34.20
CA ALA A 66 3.10 23.91 -32.99
C ALA A 66 4.04 24.48 -31.91
N SER A 67 3.48 25.29 -31.01
CA SER A 67 4.13 25.64 -29.76
C SER A 67 4.23 24.35 -28.95
N SER A 68 5.37 23.69 -29.07
CA SER A 68 5.70 22.48 -28.32
C SER A 68 5.70 22.83 -26.84
N PRO A 69 4.95 22.13 -25.97
CA PRO A 69 5.12 22.26 -24.54
C PRO A 69 6.53 21.76 -24.18
N SER A 70 7.30 22.65 -23.58
CA SER A 70 8.69 22.41 -23.14
C SER A 70 8.73 21.25 -22.14
N LEU A 71 9.25 20.10 -22.57
CA LEU A 71 9.49 18.88 -21.78
C LEU A 71 10.67 18.99 -20.79
N ARG A 72 11.09 20.20 -20.40
CA ARG A 72 12.36 20.41 -19.69
C ARG A 72 12.24 20.60 -18.17
N ASP A 73 11.02 20.66 -17.63
CA ASP A 73 10.81 20.99 -16.21
C ASP A 73 10.78 19.75 -15.29
N SER A 74 10.57 18.56 -15.86
CA SER A 74 10.52 17.30 -15.09
C SER A 74 11.91 16.77 -14.69
N ASP A 75 12.91 16.91 -15.56
CA ASP A 75 14.28 16.42 -15.29
C ASP A 75 14.97 17.17 -14.15
N SER A 76 14.73 18.49 -14.04
CA SER A 76 15.35 19.35 -13.03
C SER A 76 14.88 19.03 -11.60
N LYS A 77 13.61 18.58 -11.45
CA LYS A 77 13.05 18.20 -10.15
C LYS A 77 13.56 16.84 -9.68
N VAL A 78 13.71 15.87 -10.58
CA VAL A 78 14.23 14.53 -10.27
C VAL A 78 15.72 14.60 -9.87
N ALA A 79 16.50 15.46 -10.51
CA ALA A 79 17.91 15.69 -10.17
C ALA A 79 18.10 16.28 -8.76
N LEU A 80 17.15 17.12 -8.30
CA LEU A 80 17.15 17.69 -6.95
C LEU A 80 16.89 16.63 -5.86
N LEU A 81 16.30 15.48 -6.24
CA LEU A 81 16.07 14.36 -5.33
C LEU A 81 17.30 13.51 -5.15
N ALA A 82 18.15 13.37 -6.18
CA ALA A 82 19.33 12.52 -6.12
C ALA A 82 20.33 12.98 -5.04
N SER A 83 20.33 14.26 -4.69
CA SER A 83 21.14 14.84 -3.61
C SER A 83 20.41 14.94 -2.28
N HIS A 84 19.12 14.62 -2.21
CA HIS A 84 18.34 14.74 -1.00
C HIS A 84 18.54 13.49 -0.10
N PRO A 85 18.67 13.63 1.23
CA PRO A 85 18.85 12.50 2.15
C PRO A 85 17.75 11.43 2.07
N LEU A 86 16.58 11.79 1.54
CA LEU A 86 15.42 10.91 1.35
C LEU A 86 15.20 10.44 -0.11
N ALA A 87 16.21 10.58 -0.98
CA ALA A 87 16.16 10.10 -2.37
C ALA A 87 15.73 8.63 -2.48
N TRP A 88 16.10 7.82 -1.49
CA TRP A 88 15.81 6.39 -1.45
C TRP A 88 14.31 6.07 -1.30
N LEU A 89 13.46 7.02 -0.90
CA LEU A 89 12.00 6.84 -0.81
C LEU A 89 11.28 6.76 -2.16
N VAL A 90 11.94 7.18 -3.24
CA VAL A 90 11.46 6.98 -4.62
C VAL A 90 12.06 5.74 -5.29
N SER A 91 12.97 5.04 -4.60
CA SER A 91 13.58 3.80 -5.10
C SER A 91 12.54 2.68 -5.23
N PRO A 92 12.63 1.80 -6.24
CA PRO A 92 11.78 0.62 -6.32
C PRO A 92 12.12 -0.46 -5.27
N SER A 93 13.35 -0.45 -4.73
CA SER A 93 13.78 -1.39 -3.70
C SER A 93 13.54 -0.84 -2.30
N LEU A 94 13.21 -1.72 -1.35
CA LEU A 94 13.15 -1.37 0.06
C LEU A 94 14.57 -1.08 0.60
N PRO A 95 14.70 -0.17 1.58
CA PRO A 95 15.99 0.20 2.17
C PRO A 95 16.51 -0.87 3.14
N THR A 96 17.68 -0.61 3.74
CA THR A 96 18.26 -1.41 4.82
C THR A 96 17.36 -1.45 6.08
N SER A 97 17.58 -2.43 6.95
CA SER A 97 16.74 -2.72 8.13
C SER A 97 16.48 -1.51 9.05
N SER A 98 17.45 -0.64 9.26
CA SER A 98 17.29 0.56 10.11
C SER A 98 16.29 1.56 9.52
N ASN A 99 16.48 1.94 8.25
CA ASN A 99 15.58 2.84 7.54
C ASN A 99 14.21 2.20 7.30
N LEU A 100 14.19 0.89 7.03
CA LEU A 100 12.96 0.12 6.86
C LEU A 100 12.10 0.20 8.13
N ARG A 101 12.69 -0.07 9.30
CA ARG A 101 12.01 0.04 10.60
C ARG A 101 11.46 1.45 10.81
N ARG A 102 12.22 2.48 10.45
CA ARG A 102 11.83 3.89 10.58
C ARG A 102 10.61 4.23 9.72
N VAL A 103 10.54 3.75 8.48
CA VAL A 103 9.37 3.94 7.60
C VAL A 103 8.15 3.20 8.15
N VAL A 104 8.31 1.95 8.59
CA VAL A 104 7.22 1.15 9.15
C VAL A 104 6.65 1.80 10.42
N GLU A 105 7.49 2.38 11.26
CA GLU A 105 7.05 3.15 12.43
C GLU A 105 6.15 4.33 12.04
N GLN A 106 6.46 5.02 10.95
CA GLN A 106 5.62 6.10 10.44
C GLN A 106 4.24 5.63 9.99
N TYR A 107 4.14 4.44 9.39
CA TYR A 107 2.83 3.83 9.10
C TYR A 107 2.02 3.59 10.37
N PHE A 108 2.64 3.02 11.41
CA PHE A 108 1.92 2.70 12.64
C PHE A 108 1.54 3.92 13.47
N ALA A 109 2.30 5.01 13.35
CA ALA A 109 2.02 6.28 14.00
C ALA A 109 0.87 7.04 13.32
N ASN A 110 0.80 7.01 11.98
CA ASN A 110 -0.07 7.93 11.23
C ASN A 110 -1.24 7.26 10.50
N VAL A 111 -1.10 5.99 10.08
CA VAL A 111 -2.12 5.29 9.28
C VAL A 111 -2.91 4.30 10.13
N ARG A 112 -2.23 3.50 10.97
CA ARG A 112 -2.89 2.51 11.84
C ARG A 112 -4.00 3.09 12.74
N PRO A 113 -3.91 4.31 13.32
CA PRO A 113 -4.97 4.85 14.16
C PRO A 113 -6.32 5.02 13.44
N LEU A 114 -6.34 5.00 12.11
CA LEU A 114 -7.59 4.98 11.34
C LEU A 114 -8.28 3.62 11.52
N ARG A 115 -9.56 3.63 11.92
CA ARG A 115 -10.34 2.43 12.28
C ARG A 115 -10.27 1.30 11.23
N CYS A 116 -10.16 1.64 9.95
CA CYS A 116 -10.09 0.69 8.84
C CYS A 116 -8.72 0.06 8.60
N PHE A 117 -7.65 0.54 9.23
CA PHE A 117 -6.28 0.05 9.04
C PHE A 117 -5.63 -0.48 10.32
N ALA A 118 -6.39 -0.57 11.41
CA ALA A 118 -5.94 -1.12 12.68
C ALA A 118 -5.80 -2.67 12.68
N PHE A 119 -6.03 -3.33 11.55
CA PHE A 119 -5.92 -4.78 11.40
C PHE A 119 -4.47 -5.29 11.46
N VAL A 120 -3.47 -4.42 11.22
CA VAL A 120 -2.06 -4.79 11.39
C VAL A 120 -1.65 -4.55 12.84
N HIS A 121 -1.38 -5.64 13.57
CA HIS A 121 -0.92 -5.56 14.95
C HIS A 121 0.57 -5.20 15.02
N LYS A 122 0.87 -3.97 15.46
CA LYS A 122 2.24 -3.42 15.50
C LYS A 122 3.26 -4.36 16.17
N PRO A 123 3.07 -4.83 17.42
CA PRO A 123 4.06 -5.71 18.05
C PRO A 123 4.34 -7.00 17.27
N SER A 124 3.31 -7.60 16.66
CA SER A 124 3.49 -8.82 15.85
C SER A 124 4.24 -8.52 14.56
N PHE A 125 3.86 -7.45 13.86
CA PHE A 125 4.48 -7.07 12.61
C PHE A 125 5.95 -6.65 12.79
N MET A 126 6.27 -5.88 13.83
CA MET A 126 7.65 -5.47 14.10
C MET A 126 8.55 -6.67 14.43
N ARG A 127 8.04 -7.67 15.16
CA ARG A 127 8.78 -8.91 15.40
C ARG A 127 9.03 -9.69 14.10
N GLN A 128 8.02 -9.78 13.23
CA GLN A 128 8.17 -10.42 11.91
C GLN A 128 9.18 -9.68 11.02
N LEU A 129 9.19 -8.34 11.08
CA LEU A 129 10.16 -7.52 10.38
C LEU A 129 11.59 -7.84 10.83
N ASP A 130 11.79 -8.00 12.13
CA ASP A 130 13.10 -8.31 12.72
C ASP A 130 13.54 -9.77 12.42
N SER A 131 12.61 -10.71 12.36
CA SER A 131 12.90 -12.11 11.99
C SER A 131 13.07 -12.35 10.49
N GLY A 132 12.66 -11.38 9.66
CA GLY A 132 12.56 -11.53 8.22
C GLY A 132 11.21 -12.07 7.77
N LEU A 133 10.81 -11.66 6.56
CA LEU A 133 9.59 -12.10 5.90
C LEU A 133 9.95 -13.14 4.83
N SER A 134 9.14 -14.20 4.75
CA SER A 134 9.49 -15.39 3.97
C SER A 134 8.58 -15.64 2.78
N SER A 135 7.36 -15.10 2.82
CA SER A 135 6.36 -15.30 1.76
C SER A 135 6.13 -14.04 0.92
N ASP A 136 5.69 -14.24 -0.33
CA ASP A 136 5.29 -13.15 -1.22
C ASP A 136 4.15 -12.31 -0.64
N ASP A 137 3.23 -12.93 0.10
CA ASP A 137 2.09 -12.24 0.72
C ASP A 137 2.56 -11.30 1.86
N GLU A 138 3.51 -11.75 2.68
CA GLU A 138 4.15 -10.92 3.70
C GLU A 138 4.97 -9.79 3.07
N SER A 139 5.71 -10.10 2.00
CA SER A 139 6.49 -9.13 1.24
C SER A 139 5.58 -8.06 0.62
N ALA A 140 4.47 -8.45 0.00
CA ALA A 140 3.50 -7.51 -0.58
C ALA A 140 2.94 -6.57 0.50
N LEU A 141 2.56 -7.13 1.65
CA LEU A 141 2.06 -6.35 2.79
C LEU A 141 3.11 -5.37 3.31
N LEU A 142 4.38 -5.78 3.43
CA LEU A 142 5.46 -4.89 3.84
C LEU A 142 5.67 -3.74 2.85
N HIS A 143 5.66 -4.02 1.55
CA HIS A 143 5.86 -3.00 0.54
C HIS A 143 4.78 -1.91 0.60
N ILE A 144 3.50 -2.28 0.75
CA ILE A 144 2.43 -1.28 0.84
C ILE A 144 2.43 -0.53 2.18
N ILE A 145 2.79 -1.19 3.29
CA ILE A 145 3.02 -0.53 4.58
C ILE A 145 4.13 0.51 4.46
N CYS A 146 5.24 0.17 3.79
CA CYS A 146 6.34 1.09 3.55
C CYS A 146 5.91 2.26 2.66
N ALA A 147 5.13 2.00 1.61
CA ALA A 147 4.65 3.06 0.71
C ALA A 147 3.83 4.11 1.47
N HIS A 148 2.94 3.67 2.36
CA HIS A 148 2.20 4.56 3.26
C HIS A 148 3.11 5.30 4.23
N GLY A 149 3.99 4.58 4.92
CA GLY A 149 4.93 5.17 5.89
C GLY A 149 5.88 6.20 5.27
N ALA A 150 6.26 6.02 4.00
CA ALA A 150 7.17 6.89 3.28
C ALA A 150 6.68 8.34 3.23
N LYS A 151 5.38 8.53 2.95
CA LYS A 151 4.76 9.85 2.85
C LYS A 151 4.86 10.60 4.18
N PHE A 152 4.57 9.92 5.28
CA PHE A 152 4.66 10.51 6.61
C PHE A 152 6.10 10.73 7.07
N LEU A 153 7.05 9.88 6.66
CA LEU A 153 8.46 10.10 6.94
C LEU A 153 8.95 11.42 6.33
N VAL A 154 8.61 11.69 5.07
CA VAL A 154 8.98 12.95 4.40
C VAL A 154 8.32 14.14 5.08
N LEU A 155 7.02 14.05 5.38
CA LEU A 155 6.30 15.11 6.09
C LEU A 155 6.89 15.39 7.49
N SER A 156 7.50 14.40 8.13
CA SER A 156 8.15 14.57 9.43
C SER A 156 9.54 15.21 9.37
N GLU A 157 10.24 15.06 8.25
CA GLU A 157 11.62 15.55 8.08
C GLU A 157 11.69 16.88 7.32
N VAL A 158 10.77 17.08 6.38
CA VAL A 158 10.71 18.28 5.55
C VAL A 158 9.72 19.23 6.20
N GLN A 159 10.25 20.21 6.94
CA GLN A 159 9.49 21.20 7.72
C GLN A 159 8.82 22.28 6.84
N GLU A 160 8.96 22.19 5.52
CA GLU A 160 8.41 23.16 4.59
C GLU A 160 7.00 22.76 4.14
N ASP A 161 6.12 23.76 4.02
CA ASP A 161 4.73 23.66 3.56
C ASP A 161 4.69 23.34 2.05
N HIS A 162 5.11 22.12 1.72
CA HIS A 162 5.05 21.60 0.36
C HIS A 162 3.64 21.04 0.13
N GLY A 163 2.69 21.92 -0.15
CA GLY A 163 1.44 21.50 -0.78
C GLY A 163 1.73 20.64 -2.03
N ALA A 164 0.90 19.63 -2.29
CA ALA A 164 0.89 18.67 -3.40
C ALA A 164 2.06 18.76 -4.41
N SER A 165 3.31 18.60 -3.95
CA SER A 165 4.44 18.61 -4.85
C SER A 165 4.41 17.29 -5.64
N PRO A 166 4.63 17.29 -6.96
CA PRO A 166 4.77 16.06 -7.76
C PRO A 166 5.79 15.07 -7.16
N LEU A 167 6.73 15.58 -6.36
CA LEU A 167 7.65 14.77 -5.56
C LEU A 167 6.92 13.93 -4.49
N LEU A 168 6.04 14.53 -3.70
CA LEU A 168 5.25 13.83 -2.68
C LEU A 168 4.36 12.75 -3.28
N GLN A 169 3.93 12.94 -4.53
CA GLN A 169 3.20 11.92 -5.27
C GLN A 169 4.10 10.75 -5.70
N ALA A 170 5.39 10.97 -6.00
CA ALA A 170 6.31 9.91 -6.42
C ALA A 170 6.80 9.02 -5.26
N ILE A 171 6.78 9.54 -4.03
CA ILE A 171 7.28 8.86 -2.83
C ILE A 171 6.45 7.60 -2.53
N GLY A 172 7.15 6.48 -2.33
CA GLY A 172 6.55 5.18 -2.04
C GLY A 172 5.84 4.52 -3.24
N ASN A 173 5.74 5.17 -4.41
CA ASN A 173 5.06 4.60 -5.57
C ASN A 173 5.70 3.31 -6.08
N GLY A 174 7.04 3.23 -6.06
CA GLY A 174 7.76 2.01 -6.45
C GLY A 174 7.37 0.82 -5.57
N TRP A 175 7.23 1.05 -4.27
CA TRP A 175 6.85 0.01 -3.32
C TRP A 175 5.37 -0.37 -3.45
N ALA A 176 4.47 0.59 -3.66
CA ALA A 176 3.07 0.27 -3.95
C ALA A 176 2.91 -0.57 -5.22
N LYS A 177 3.58 -0.20 -6.31
CA LYS A 177 3.61 -1.00 -7.56
C LYS A 177 4.17 -2.39 -7.34
N ARG A 178 5.19 -2.52 -6.48
CA ARG A 178 5.75 -3.84 -6.14
C ARG A 178 4.78 -4.69 -5.32
N ALA A 179 4.06 -4.08 -4.37
CA ALA A 179 3.00 -4.76 -3.61
C ALA A 179 1.88 -5.25 -4.53
N GLU A 180 1.43 -4.39 -5.44
CA GLU A 180 0.43 -4.73 -6.46
C GLU A 180 0.91 -5.90 -7.34
N TYR A 181 2.14 -5.85 -7.83
CA TYR A 181 2.73 -6.95 -8.61
C TYR A 181 2.73 -8.28 -7.84
N LEU A 182 3.20 -8.29 -6.59
CA LEU A 182 3.25 -9.51 -5.77
C LEU A 182 1.84 -10.04 -5.46
N MET A 183 0.87 -9.14 -5.30
CA MET A 183 -0.53 -9.51 -5.19
C MET A 183 -1.01 -10.15 -6.51
N LEU A 184 -0.84 -9.50 -7.65
CA LEU A 184 -1.37 -10.00 -8.93
C LEU A 184 -0.65 -11.27 -9.45
N ALA A 185 0.62 -11.47 -9.11
CA ALA A 185 1.38 -12.66 -9.52
C ALA A 185 0.74 -13.99 -9.04
N ASN A 186 -0.02 -13.94 -7.94
CA ASN A 186 -0.74 -15.09 -7.38
C ASN A 186 -2.25 -14.80 -7.28
N PHE A 187 -2.81 -14.17 -8.32
CA PHE A 187 -4.24 -13.86 -8.40
C PHE A 187 -5.06 -15.15 -8.31
N GLY A 188 -5.97 -15.22 -7.32
CA GLY A 188 -6.75 -16.43 -7.00
C GLY A 188 -6.41 -17.06 -5.64
N LYS A 189 -5.22 -16.79 -5.09
CA LYS A 189 -4.92 -17.17 -3.69
C LYS A 189 -5.61 -16.20 -2.74
N ILE A 190 -6.41 -16.72 -1.81
CA ILE A 190 -7.04 -15.93 -0.75
C ILE A 190 -6.24 -16.12 0.54
N SER A 191 -5.82 -15.02 1.14
CA SER A 191 -5.22 -15.00 2.48
C SER A 191 -5.50 -13.69 3.18
N VAL A 192 -5.36 -13.69 4.50
CA VAL A 192 -5.57 -12.50 5.33
C VAL A 192 -4.59 -11.39 4.92
N GLN A 193 -3.29 -11.70 4.73
CA GLN A 193 -2.30 -10.71 4.30
C GLN A 193 -2.63 -10.08 2.94
N ARG A 194 -3.20 -10.86 2.02
CA ARG A 194 -3.59 -10.37 0.69
C ARG A 194 -4.80 -9.43 0.77
N LEU A 195 -5.78 -9.75 1.60
CA LEU A 195 -6.90 -8.86 1.88
C LEU A 195 -6.42 -7.54 2.50
N MET A 196 -5.53 -7.62 3.50
CA MET A 196 -4.89 -6.45 4.11
C MET A 196 -4.16 -5.59 3.06
N THR A 197 -3.39 -6.24 2.18
CA THR A 197 -2.64 -5.57 1.11
C THR A 197 -3.57 -4.89 0.12
N ALA A 198 -4.64 -5.55 -0.32
CA ALA A 198 -5.63 -4.99 -1.23
C ALA A 198 -6.31 -3.74 -0.67
N ILE A 199 -6.70 -3.78 0.61
CA ILE A 199 -7.30 -2.63 1.31
C ILE A 199 -6.32 -1.45 1.36
N LEU A 200 -5.05 -1.71 1.70
CA LEU A 200 -4.04 -0.65 1.77
C LEU A 200 -3.66 -0.09 0.40
N LEU A 201 -3.61 -0.93 -0.63
CA LEU A 201 -3.38 -0.52 -2.02
C LEU A 201 -4.50 0.42 -2.48
N HIS A 202 -5.75 0.03 -2.27
CA HIS A 202 -6.90 0.88 -2.62
C HIS A 202 -6.81 2.25 -1.94
N ASP A 203 -6.53 2.29 -0.64
CA ASP A 203 -6.35 3.56 0.09
C ASP A 203 -5.16 4.37 -0.44
N PHE A 204 -4.04 3.72 -0.78
CA PHE A 204 -2.86 4.38 -1.33
C PHE A 204 -3.16 5.07 -2.67
N HIS A 205 -3.83 4.37 -3.59
CA HIS A 205 -4.24 4.93 -4.88
C HIS A 205 -5.29 6.03 -4.73
N PHE A 206 -6.24 5.86 -3.81
CA PHE A 206 -7.25 6.88 -3.51
C PHE A 206 -6.60 8.19 -3.04
N ARG A 207 -5.57 8.12 -2.19
CA ARG A 207 -4.85 9.31 -1.67
C ARG A 207 -3.89 9.96 -2.66
N LEU A 208 -3.45 9.25 -3.70
CA LEU A 208 -2.53 9.81 -4.70
C LEU A 208 -3.22 10.77 -5.66
N GLY A 209 -4.54 10.67 -5.83
CA GLY A 209 -5.30 11.59 -6.66
C GLY A 209 -4.86 11.55 -8.12
N ASP A 210 -4.88 10.37 -8.75
CA ASP A 210 -5.01 10.29 -10.21
C ASP A 210 -5.90 9.10 -10.62
N SER A 211 -7.10 9.46 -11.06
CA SER A 211 -8.15 8.62 -11.62
C SER A 211 -7.84 8.29 -13.08
N VAL A 212 -7.01 7.28 -13.36
CA VAL A 212 -6.95 6.50 -14.62
C VAL A 212 -5.98 5.34 -14.40
N SER A 213 -6.46 4.19 -13.91
CA SER A 213 -5.79 2.88 -14.01
C SER A 213 -6.62 1.76 -13.37
N MET A 214 -7.59 2.06 -12.50
CA MET A 214 -8.42 1.01 -11.88
C MET A 214 -9.54 0.46 -12.79
N VAL A 215 -9.66 0.94 -14.03
CA VAL A 215 -10.55 0.38 -15.05
C VAL A 215 -9.89 0.50 -16.43
N LYS A 216 -9.09 -0.51 -16.79
CA LYS A 216 -8.99 -0.98 -18.17
C LYS A 216 -9.13 -2.51 -18.10
N LEU A 217 -10.37 -2.94 -17.92
CA LEU A 217 -10.83 -4.26 -18.37
C LEU A 217 -11.10 -4.16 -19.88
#